data_AF-A0A081RQL7-F1
#
_entry.id   AF-A0A081RQL7-F1
#
_cell.length_a   1.000
_cell.length_b   1.000
_cell.length_c   1.000
_cell.angle_alpha   90.00
_cell.angle_beta   90.00
_cell.angle_gamma   90.00
#
_symmetry.space_group_name_H-M   'P 1'
#
loop_
_entity.id
_entity.type
_entity.pdbx_description
1 polymer ?
#
loop_
_entity_poly.entity_id
_entity_poly.type
_entity_poly.pdbx_seq_one_letter_code
_entity_poly.pdbx_strand_id
1 'polypeptide(L)'
;MTDRNLNIRVSLSAANKLSGPVSAASRAAAGLASQIKSTSGDIKSLANQAKTFDRLSNSIKKNADAYDKAKAKAKELAAQFPKFREQTEEQRKILLAARQERDRYGRTLAKEKQKLQAVGEQMDRHNISIRQGDNVTAQITRRTEIYNQQLAEQQRRLNAVTRAQSSYSKAKEMRGKLATAGAAATAGSAGFLYASSRIMAPGLDFNEGMSGVQALTRLDKNDPRLKMLREQARALGASTAFTATDAAAGQKFLAMANLTPESIKAALPGVLNMALADDVDLGEAADIGSNVLTQFKLDADQMDRVSDVLTATFTRSNTNLRELGEAMTYAGPIAADLGVSLESMASMAAMMAANGMRGSMAGTALRGGLSRLVAPVGAGADAMKALGVKVSGANGSLRDMGDILKELDQKLRKYDRASQIRIKKDIFGEEAMVGMGAVLEGAANGKYDEQKKANENSKGEAEKVAKVKIDNLKGDLKQLKSAWEDLGIQMEESVDSPFRKLAQGLTRVVARVGDWMKTHPNLTYALMVGTLVIVTLVGALGALALAAAAVIVPLAAMKLSLFMLTGGA
;
A
#
# COMPACT_ATOMS: atom_id res chain seq x y z
N MET A 1 0.21 -62.35 -21.91
CA MET A 1 1.21 -61.56 -21.16
C MET A 1 1.59 -60.24 -21.86
N THR A 2 0.79 -59.75 -22.81
CA THR A 2 1.17 -58.65 -23.73
C THR A 2 0.62 -57.27 -23.33
N ASP A 3 -0.47 -57.19 -22.56
CA ASP A 3 -1.09 -55.90 -22.18
C ASP A 3 -0.43 -55.17 -21.01
N ARG A 4 0.22 -55.89 -20.08
CA ARG A 4 0.92 -55.24 -18.94
C ARG A 4 2.15 -54.45 -19.39
N ASN A 5 2.86 -54.90 -20.42
CA ASN A 5 4.06 -54.22 -20.93
C ASN A 5 3.75 -52.98 -21.78
N LEU A 6 2.59 -52.92 -22.46
CA LEU A 6 2.13 -51.71 -23.14
C LEU A 6 1.71 -50.61 -22.16
N ASN A 7 0.99 -50.95 -21.09
CA ASN A 7 0.56 -49.97 -20.08
C ASN A 7 1.73 -49.39 -19.26
N ILE A 8 2.82 -50.14 -19.07
CA ILE A 8 4.03 -49.64 -18.41
C ILE A 8 4.82 -48.70 -19.34
N ARG A 9 4.94 -48.97 -20.64
CA ARG A 9 5.59 -48.05 -21.60
C ARG A 9 4.81 -46.75 -21.80
N VAL A 10 3.49 -46.81 -21.86
CA VAL A 10 2.64 -45.61 -22.05
C VAL A 10 2.67 -44.72 -20.80
N SER A 11 2.62 -45.29 -19.59
CA SER A 11 2.72 -44.54 -18.34
C SER A 11 4.11 -43.91 -18.10
N LEU A 12 5.20 -44.60 -18.47
CA LEU A 12 6.55 -44.02 -18.44
C LEU A 12 6.76 -42.90 -19.49
N SER A 13 6.17 -43.01 -20.68
CA SER A 13 6.25 -41.96 -21.71
C SER A 13 5.44 -40.71 -21.35
N ALA A 14 4.31 -40.86 -20.65
CA ALA A 14 3.49 -39.77 -20.14
C ALA A 14 4.13 -39.08 -18.92
N ALA A 15 4.79 -39.84 -18.04
CA ALA A 15 5.54 -39.30 -16.91
C ALA A 15 6.76 -38.47 -17.37
N ASN A 16 7.46 -38.88 -18.43
CA ASN A 16 8.58 -38.13 -19.03
C ASN A 16 8.13 -36.85 -19.77
N LYS A 17 6.95 -36.85 -20.41
CA LYS A 17 6.41 -35.65 -21.06
C LYS A 17 5.88 -34.59 -20.07
N LEU A 18 5.57 -34.96 -18.83
CA LEU A 18 5.06 -34.07 -17.77
C LEU A 18 6.16 -33.48 -16.85
N SER A 19 7.35 -34.09 -16.79
CA SER A 19 8.50 -33.61 -16.00
C SER A 19 9.54 -32.84 -16.82
N GLY A 20 9.48 -32.95 -18.15
CA GLY A 20 10.36 -32.27 -19.10
C GLY A 20 10.49 -30.76 -18.88
N PRO A 21 9.39 -29.99 -18.76
CA PRO A 21 9.46 -28.54 -18.58
C PRO A 21 10.09 -28.10 -17.25
N VAL A 22 9.87 -28.87 -16.17
CA VAL A 22 10.45 -28.57 -14.85
C VAL A 22 11.93 -28.86 -14.81
N SER A 23 12.34 -30.00 -15.36
CA SER A 23 13.75 -30.37 -15.45
C SER A 23 14.51 -29.45 -16.40
N ALA A 24 13.86 -28.92 -17.44
CA ALA A 24 14.41 -27.89 -18.31
C ALA A 24 14.53 -26.54 -17.58
N ALA A 25 13.50 -26.11 -16.86
CA ALA A 25 13.51 -24.86 -16.08
C ALA A 25 14.50 -24.91 -14.91
N SER A 26 14.64 -26.04 -14.21
CA SER A 26 15.62 -26.20 -13.14
C SER A 26 17.06 -26.22 -13.66
N ARG A 27 17.29 -26.86 -14.83
CA ARG A 27 18.58 -26.80 -15.53
C ARG A 27 18.88 -25.38 -16.02
N ALA A 28 17.89 -24.65 -16.52
CA ALA A 28 18.03 -23.25 -16.92
C ALA A 28 18.32 -22.34 -15.73
N ALA A 29 17.62 -22.50 -14.60
CA ALA A 29 17.87 -21.77 -13.37
C ALA A 29 19.25 -22.08 -12.77
N ALA A 30 19.67 -23.34 -12.77
CA ALA A 30 21.02 -23.75 -12.34
C ALA A 30 22.10 -23.17 -13.27
N GLY A 31 21.86 -23.15 -14.59
CA GLY A 31 22.72 -22.51 -15.58
C GLY A 31 22.84 -21.00 -15.34
N LEU A 32 21.71 -20.30 -15.15
CA LEU A 32 21.66 -18.87 -14.83
C LEU A 32 22.33 -18.55 -13.50
N ALA A 33 22.12 -19.35 -12.46
CA ALA A 33 22.79 -19.18 -11.16
C ALA A 33 24.30 -19.37 -11.28
N SER A 34 24.76 -20.33 -12.09
CA SER A 34 26.18 -20.53 -12.40
C SER A 34 26.77 -19.35 -13.19
N GLN A 35 26.03 -18.82 -14.16
CA GLN A 35 26.41 -17.63 -14.93
C GLN A 35 26.49 -16.37 -14.06
N ILE A 36 25.54 -16.16 -13.14
CA ILE A 36 25.56 -15.06 -12.16
C ILE A 36 26.78 -15.18 -11.25
N LYS A 37 27.09 -16.39 -10.79
CA LYS A 37 28.27 -16.66 -9.95
C LYS A 37 29.56 -16.39 -10.71
N SER A 38 29.64 -16.79 -11.99
CA SER A 38 30.78 -16.52 -12.85
C SER A 38 30.95 -15.02 -13.09
N THR A 39 29.89 -14.33 -13.52
CA THR A 39 29.90 -12.89 -13.82
C THR A 39 30.25 -12.06 -12.58
N SER A 40 29.71 -12.42 -11.41
CA SER A 40 30.08 -11.81 -10.12
C SER A 40 31.56 -12.07 -9.77
N GLY A 41 32.07 -13.27 -10.04
CA GLY A 41 33.48 -13.62 -9.91
C GLY A 41 34.38 -12.79 -10.83
N ASP A 42 33.97 -12.58 -12.08
CA ASP A 42 34.69 -11.78 -13.07
C ASP A 42 34.72 -10.29 -12.67
N ILE A 43 33.60 -9.73 -12.19
CA ILE A 43 33.56 -8.36 -11.64
C ILE A 43 34.54 -8.22 -10.46
N LYS A 44 34.54 -9.19 -9.53
CA LYS A 44 35.42 -9.16 -8.36
C LYS A 44 36.90 -9.31 -8.74
N SER A 45 37.19 -10.21 -9.68
CA SER A 45 38.54 -10.42 -10.24
C SER A 45 39.04 -9.14 -10.91
N LEU A 46 38.23 -8.56 -11.78
CA LEU A 46 38.55 -7.33 -12.50
C LEU A 46 38.74 -6.15 -11.56
N ALA A 47 37.90 -5.99 -10.54
CA ALA A 47 38.05 -4.93 -9.53
C ALA A 47 39.36 -5.06 -8.72
N ASN A 48 39.77 -6.29 -8.39
CA ASN A 48 41.03 -6.54 -7.69
C ASN A 48 42.26 -6.28 -8.58
N GLN A 49 42.17 -6.66 -9.86
CA GLN A 49 43.21 -6.38 -10.85
C GLN A 49 43.32 -4.88 -11.09
N ALA A 50 42.21 -4.15 -11.22
CA ALA A 50 42.16 -2.69 -11.37
C ALA A 50 42.87 -1.97 -10.21
N LYS A 51 42.55 -2.32 -8.96
CA LYS A 51 43.24 -1.78 -7.78
C LYS A 51 44.75 -2.07 -7.77
N THR A 52 45.14 -3.26 -8.23
CA THR A 52 46.55 -3.65 -8.31
C THR A 52 47.27 -2.89 -9.41
N PHE A 53 46.63 -2.72 -10.56
CA PHE A 53 47.10 -1.92 -11.69
C PHE A 53 47.31 -0.47 -11.29
N ASP A 54 46.32 0.18 -10.67
CA ASP A 54 46.43 1.58 -10.24
C ASP A 54 47.59 1.78 -9.27
N ARG A 55 47.70 0.89 -8.27
CA ARG A 55 48.80 0.93 -7.29
C ARG A 55 50.16 0.77 -7.97
N LEU A 56 50.28 -0.18 -8.87
CA LEU A 56 51.55 -0.52 -9.52
C LEU A 56 51.95 0.52 -10.56
N SER A 57 51.00 1.04 -11.34
CA SER A 57 51.17 2.16 -12.26
C SER A 57 51.66 3.41 -11.53
N ASN A 58 51.05 3.75 -10.39
CA ASN A 58 51.49 4.87 -9.56
C ASN A 58 52.88 4.64 -8.93
N SER A 59 53.16 3.42 -8.47
CA SER A 59 54.49 3.08 -7.93
C SER A 59 55.58 3.16 -9.00
N ILE A 60 55.31 2.66 -10.21
CA ILE A 60 56.22 2.71 -11.35
C ILE A 60 56.51 4.16 -11.74
N LYS A 61 55.50 5.03 -11.81
CA LYS A 61 55.70 6.47 -12.07
C LYS A 61 56.64 7.09 -11.04
N LYS A 62 56.33 6.90 -9.75
CA LYS A 62 57.14 7.45 -8.65
C LYS A 62 58.58 6.91 -8.64
N ASN A 63 58.76 5.61 -8.87
CA ASN A 63 60.08 4.96 -8.88
C ASN A 63 60.87 5.25 -10.14
N ALA A 64 60.21 5.48 -11.28
CA ALA A 64 60.87 5.95 -12.51
C ALA A 64 61.43 7.36 -12.31
N ASP A 65 60.63 8.28 -11.77
CA ASP A 65 61.10 9.64 -11.44
C ASP A 65 62.26 9.62 -10.44
N ALA A 66 62.17 8.78 -9.40
CA ALA A 66 63.24 8.61 -8.42
C ALA A 66 64.51 8.00 -9.04
N TYR A 67 64.37 7.01 -9.93
CA TYR A 67 65.47 6.42 -10.67
C TYR A 67 66.17 7.45 -11.56
N ASP A 68 65.40 8.26 -12.30
CA ASP A 68 65.95 9.27 -13.20
C ASP A 68 66.68 10.37 -12.42
N LYS A 69 66.14 10.80 -11.28
CA LYS A 69 66.82 11.71 -10.35
C LYS A 69 68.11 11.08 -9.79
N ALA A 70 68.07 9.83 -9.33
CA ALA A 70 69.24 9.14 -8.80
C ALA A 70 70.31 8.91 -9.87
N LYS A 71 69.89 8.62 -11.10
CA LYS A 71 70.77 8.47 -12.28
C LYS A 71 71.42 9.80 -12.65
N ALA A 72 70.67 10.90 -12.66
CA ALA A 72 71.20 12.24 -12.90
C ALA A 72 72.22 12.62 -11.82
N LYS A 73 71.87 12.44 -10.54
CA LYS A 73 72.77 12.70 -9.40
C LYS A 73 74.04 11.87 -9.45
N ALA A 74 73.95 10.58 -9.76
CA ALA A 74 75.12 9.71 -9.90
C ALA A 74 76.00 10.11 -11.09
N LYS A 75 75.40 10.60 -12.19
CA LYS A 75 76.12 11.11 -13.36
C LYS A 75 76.83 12.43 -13.05
N GLU A 76 76.16 13.33 -12.34
CA GLU A 76 76.68 14.62 -11.92
C GLU A 76 77.85 14.45 -10.93
N LEU A 77 77.68 13.65 -9.89
CA LEU A 77 78.76 13.32 -8.94
C LEU A 77 79.96 12.66 -9.64
N ALA A 78 79.71 11.79 -10.62
CA ALA A 78 80.78 11.18 -11.41
C ALA A 78 81.53 12.18 -12.30
N ALA A 79 80.89 13.29 -12.69
CA ALA A 79 81.52 14.36 -13.47
C ALA A 79 82.28 15.36 -12.59
N GLN A 80 81.85 15.55 -11.34
CA GLN A 80 82.51 16.45 -10.37
C GLN A 80 83.77 15.84 -9.72
N PHE A 81 83.85 14.51 -9.60
CA PHE A 81 85.00 13.84 -9.00
C PHE A 81 86.10 13.49 -10.03
N PRO A 82 87.40 13.56 -9.64
CA PRO A 82 88.51 13.21 -10.53
C PRO A 82 88.50 11.72 -10.90
N LYS A 83 89.32 11.31 -11.88
CA LYS A 83 89.38 9.92 -12.36
C LYS A 83 89.72 8.97 -11.21
N PHE A 84 89.24 7.72 -11.29
CA PHE A 84 89.25 6.72 -10.21
C PHE A 84 90.57 6.58 -9.41
N ARG A 85 91.73 6.78 -10.04
CA ARG A 85 93.05 6.69 -9.40
C ARG A 85 93.37 7.83 -8.43
N GLU A 86 92.69 8.97 -8.52
CA GLU A 86 92.94 10.19 -7.74
C GLU A 86 91.82 10.52 -6.73
N GLN A 87 90.79 9.67 -6.62
CA GLN A 87 89.66 9.90 -5.71
C GLN A 87 90.01 9.55 -4.26
N THR A 88 89.59 10.40 -3.31
CA THR A 88 89.68 10.08 -1.88
C THR A 88 88.70 8.97 -1.49
N GLU A 89 89.00 8.24 -0.41
CA GLU A 89 88.15 7.16 0.09
C GLU A 89 86.72 7.63 0.41
N GLU A 90 86.56 8.86 0.89
CA GLU A 90 85.25 9.45 1.18
C GLU A 90 84.45 9.75 -0.10
N GLN A 91 85.08 10.31 -1.14
CA GLN A 91 84.46 10.55 -2.45
C GLN A 91 84.03 9.24 -3.13
N ARG A 92 84.87 8.20 -3.03
CA ARG A 92 84.54 6.85 -3.51
C ARG A 92 83.29 6.31 -2.83
N LYS A 93 83.21 6.44 -1.50
CA LYS A 93 82.05 5.99 -0.72
C LYS A 93 80.76 6.71 -1.13
N ILE A 94 80.82 8.02 -1.34
CA ILE A 94 79.65 8.84 -1.77
C ILE A 94 79.18 8.42 -3.18
N LEU A 95 80.10 8.28 -4.13
CA LEU A 95 79.75 7.87 -5.50
C LEU A 95 79.19 6.45 -5.56
N LEU A 96 79.75 5.53 -4.76
CA LEU A 96 79.25 4.17 -4.62
C LEU A 96 77.85 4.15 -4.01
N ALA A 97 77.59 4.94 -2.97
CA ALA A 97 76.26 5.05 -2.36
C ALA A 97 75.22 5.57 -3.38
N ALA A 98 75.54 6.61 -4.16
CA ALA A 98 74.66 7.15 -5.20
C ALA A 98 74.37 6.13 -6.32
N ARG A 99 75.38 5.36 -6.74
CA ARG A 99 75.20 4.27 -7.73
C ARG A 99 74.35 3.13 -7.17
N GLN A 100 74.56 2.75 -5.92
CA GLN A 100 73.75 1.73 -5.24
C GLN A 100 72.30 2.17 -5.09
N GLU A 101 72.05 3.43 -4.77
CA GLU A 101 70.70 4.01 -4.68
C GLU A 101 69.98 3.96 -6.03
N ARG A 102 70.65 4.40 -7.12
CA ARG A 102 70.16 4.26 -8.49
C ARG A 102 69.84 2.80 -8.82
N ASP A 103 70.74 1.88 -8.55
CA ASP A 103 70.58 0.46 -8.89
C ASP A 103 69.44 -0.18 -8.09
N ARG A 104 69.24 0.25 -6.84
CA ARG A 104 68.10 -0.17 -6.02
C ARG A 104 66.78 0.25 -6.65
N TYR A 105 66.64 1.51 -7.06
CA TYR A 105 65.44 1.97 -7.76
C TYR A 105 65.25 1.27 -9.11
N GLY A 106 66.34 1.03 -9.85
CA GLY A 106 66.29 0.31 -11.13
C GLY A 106 65.80 -1.14 -10.99
N ARG A 107 66.29 -1.87 -9.97
CA ARG A 107 65.83 -3.23 -9.67
C ARG A 107 64.36 -3.26 -9.23
N THR A 108 63.93 -2.30 -8.41
CA THR A 108 62.52 -2.18 -8.00
C THR A 108 61.62 -1.91 -9.20
N LEU A 109 62.01 -0.97 -10.07
CA LEU A 109 61.26 -0.63 -11.27
C LEU A 109 61.13 -1.83 -12.23
N ALA A 110 62.21 -2.60 -12.42
CA ALA A 110 62.17 -3.81 -13.24
C ALA A 110 61.19 -4.86 -12.69
N LYS A 111 61.22 -5.10 -11.37
CA LYS A 111 60.28 -6.02 -10.69
C LYS A 111 58.83 -5.55 -10.80
N GLU A 112 58.59 -4.25 -10.66
CA GLU A 112 57.26 -3.68 -10.76
C GLU A 112 56.72 -3.75 -12.19
N LYS A 113 57.54 -3.46 -13.20
CA LYS A 113 57.17 -3.62 -14.62
C LYS A 113 56.82 -5.08 -14.96
N GLN A 114 57.58 -6.04 -14.43
CA GLN A 114 57.28 -7.47 -14.61
C GLN A 114 55.93 -7.85 -13.96
N LYS A 115 55.65 -7.36 -12.74
CA LYS A 115 54.34 -7.56 -12.11
C LYS A 115 53.21 -6.90 -12.89
N LEU A 116 53.48 -5.77 -13.53
CA LEU A 116 52.48 -5.04 -14.32
C LEU A 116 52.13 -5.81 -15.60
N GLN A 117 53.13 -6.43 -16.24
CA GLN A 117 52.91 -7.33 -17.36
C GLN A 117 52.04 -8.53 -16.98
N ALA A 118 52.31 -9.16 -15.82
CA ALA A 118 51.47 -10.24 -15.32
C ALA A 118 50.02 -9.80 -15.05
N VAL A 119 49.81 -8.58 -14.52
CA VAL A 119 48.46 -8.01 -14.37
C VAL A 119 47.82 -7.73 -15.73
N GLY A 120 48.60 -7.27 -16.72
CA GLY A 120 48.17 -7.07 -18.10
C GLY A 120 47.66 -8.33 -18.77
N GLU A 121 48.40 -9.43 -18.67
CA GLU A 121 47.96 -10.73 -19.20
C GLU A 121 46.65 -11.21 -18.55
N GLN A 122 46.43 -10.87 -17.27
CA GLN A 122 45.18 -11.21 -16.58
C GLN A 122 44.02 -10.31 -17.02
N MET A 123 44.28 -9.03 -17.29
CA MET A 123 43.29 -8.07 -17.79
C MET A 123 42.94 -8.30 -19.27
N ASP A 124 43.88 -8.79 -20.07
CA ASP A 124 43.65 -9.17 -21.47
C ASP A 124 42.57 -10.27 -21.58
N ARG A 125 42.44 -11.13 -20.57
CA ARG A 125 41.33 -12.12 -20.48
C ARG A 125 39.95 -11.48 -20.32
N HIS A 126 39.89 -10.27 -19.77
CA HIS A 126 38.70 -9.42 -19.74
C HIS A 126 38.64 -8.45 -20.93
N ASN A 127 39.50 -8.66 -21.93
CA ASN A 127 39.60 -7.86 -23.15
C ASN A 127 39.82 -6.37 -22.82
N ILE A 128 40.80 -6.12 -21.94
CA ILE A 128 41.30 -4.81 -21.51
C ILE A 128 42.80 -4.81 -21.76
N SER A 129 43.28 -3.95 -22.66
CA SER A 129 44.69 -3.90 -23.02
C SER A 129 45.43 -2.81 -22.26
N ILE A 130 46.61 -3.14 -21.74
CA ILE A 130 47.48 -2.22 -20.96
C ILE A 130 48.56 -1.56 -21.84
N ARG A 131 48.50 -1.71 -23.17
CA ARG A 131 49.51 -1.14 -24.07
C ARG A 131 49.57 0.39 -23.93
N GLN A 132 50.78 0.95 -23.97
CA GLN A 132 51.03 2.37 -23.73
C GLN A 132 50.24 3.23 -24.73
N GLY A 133 49.25 3.97 -24.23
CA GLY A 133 48.45 4.92 -25.01
C GLY A 133 46.96 4.91 -24.69
N ASP A 134 46.43 3.78 -24.21
CA ASP A 134 44.99 3.64 -23.96
C ASP A 134 44.60 4.00 -22.52
N ASN A 135 43.43 4.62 -22.35
CA ASN A 135 42.86 4.89 -21.02
C ASN A 135 42.31 3.59 -20.40
N VAL A 136 43.22 2.79 -19.82
CA VAL A 136 42.92 1.51 -19.16
C VAL A 136 41.81 1.63 -18.13
N THR A 137 41.77 2.74 -17.38
CA THR A 137 40.71 3.03 -16.40
C THR A 137 39.33 3.13 -17.08
N ALA A 138 39.23 3.81 -18.22
CA ALA A 138 37.98 3.90 -18.97
C ALA A 138 37.55 2.53 -19.55
N GLN A 139 38.50 1.69 -19.98
CA GLN A 139 38.21 0.33 -20.43
C GLN A 139 37.69 -0.56 -19.29
N ILE A 140 38.30 -0.47 -18.10
CA ILE A 140 37.85 -1.16 -16.89
C ILE A 140 36.44 -0.72 -16.50
N THR A 141 36.17 0.59 -16.49
CA THR A 141 34.84 1.14 -16.17
C THR A 141 33.79 0.63 -17.14
N ARG A 142 34.06 0.72 -18.45
CA ARG A 142 33.14 0.23 -19.49
C ARG A 142 32.89 -1.28 -19.37
N ARG A 143 33.93 -2.07 -19.13
CA ARG A 143 33.80 -3.52 -18.98
C ARG A 143 33.02 -3.89 -17.71
N THR A 144 33.26 -3.17 -16.61
CA THR A 144 32.51 -3.35 -15.35
C THR A 144 31.03 -3.01 -15.53
N GLU A 145 30.72 -1.95 -16.26
CA GLU A 145 29.34 -1.58 -16.59
C GLU A 145 28.65 -2.64 -17.43
N ILE A 146 29.32 -3.18 -18.45
CA ILE A 146 28.82 -4.31 -19.25
C ILE A 146 28.53 -5.52 -18.36
N TYR A 147 29.44 -5.90 -17.46
CA TYR A 147 29.19 -7.01 -16.54
C TYR A 147 28.04 -6.74 -15.57
N ASN A 148 27.88 -5.50 -15.08
CA ASN A 148 26.76 -5.12 -14.21
C ASN A 148 25.42 -5.18 -14.95
N GLN A 149 25.37 -4.72 -16.21
CA GLN A 149 24.19 -4.83 -17.06
C GLN A 149 23.83 -6.30 -17.33
N GLN A 150 24.83 -7.13 -17.66
CA GLN A 150 24.66 -8.57 -17.83
C GLN A 150 24.17 -9.25 -16.55
N LEU A 151 24.74 -8.89 -15.39
CA LEU A 151 24.34 -9.42 -14.09
C LEU A 151 22.89 -9.04 -13.75
N ALA A 152 22.49 -7.80 -13.99
CA ALA A 152 21.13 -7.32 -13.77
C ALA A 152 20.12 -8.02 -14.70
N GLU A 153 20.49 -8.29 -15.95
CA GLU A 153 19.68 -9.06 -16.88
C GLU A 153 19.57 -10.55 -16.49
N GLN A 154 20.69 -11.18 -16.12
CA GLN A 154 20.72 -12.56 -15.63
C GLN A 154 19.90 -12.72 -14.35
N GLN A 155 19.96 -11.76 -13.42
CA GLN A 155 19.12 -11.75 -12.21
C GLN A 155 17.64 -11.57 -12.52
N ARG A 156 17.29 -10.68 -13.47
CA ARG A 156 15.90 -10.52 -13.94
C ARG A 156 15.37 -11.82 -14.56
N ARG A 157 16.15 -12.47 -15.44
CA ARG A 157 15.82 -13.76 -16.06
C ARG A 157 15.73 -14.88 -15.02
N LEU A 158 16.66 -14.95 -14.07
CA LEU A 158 16.62 -15.94 -12.98
C LEU A 158 15.37 -15.72 -12.12
N ASN A 159 15.06 -14.49 -11.72
CA ASN A 159 13.87 -14.17 -10.95
C ASN A 159 12.58 -14.49 -11.74
N ALA A 160 12.56 -14.23 -13.04
CA ALA A 160 11.43 -14.59 -13.90
C ALA A 160 11.26 -16.11 -14.03
N VAL A 161 12.35 -16.87 -14.21
CA VAL A 161 12.35 -18.34 -14.24
C VAL A 161 11.99 -18.92 -12.88
N THR A 162 12.48 -18.36 -11.77
CA THR A 162 12.14 -18.78 -10.40
C THR A 162 10.69 -18.45 -10.05
N ARG A 163 10.15 -17.31 -10.50
CA ARG A 163 8.71 -16.98 -10.38
C ARG A 163 7.86 -17.93 -11.23
N ALA A 164 8.24 -18.18 -12.48
CA ALA A 164 7.55 -19.14 -13.35
C ALA A 164 7.61 -20.57 -12.79
N GLN A 165 8.76 -20.97 -12.24
CA GLN A 165 8.97 -22.26 -11.58
C GLN A 165 8.20 -22.35 -10.25
N SER A 166 8.09 -21.26 -9.48
CA SER A 166 7.28 -21.18 -8.27
C SER A 166 5.79 -21.27 -8.59
N SER A 167 5.33 -20.57 -9.63
CA SER A 167 3.95 -20.68 -10.13
C SER A 167 3.66 -22.09 -10.66
N TYR A 168 4.62 -22.74 -11.34
CA TYR A 168 4.49 -24.12 -11.79
C TYR A 168 4.58 -25.13 -10.65
N SER A 169 5.46 -24.95 -9.66
CA SER A 169 5.59 -25.84 -8.50
C SER A 169 4.38 -25.72 -7.60
N LYS A 170 3.84 -24.51 -7.40
CA LYS A 170 2.53 -24.27 -6.78
C LYS A 170 1.41 -24.90 -7.58
N ALA A 171 1.44 -24.86 -8.92
CA ALA A 171 0.47 -25.58 -9.77
C ALA A 171 0.62 -27.11 -9.72
N LYS A 172 1.83 -27.64 -9.55
CA LYS A 172 2.13 -29.08 -9.41
C LYS A 172 1.80 -29.58 -8.00
N GLU A 173 2.03 -28.77 -6.98
CA GLU A 173 1.62 -28.98 -5.60
C GLU A 173 0.09 -28.89 -5.49
N MET A 174 -0.52 -27.95 -6.21
CA MET A 174 -1.97 -27.87 -6.43
C MET A 174 -2.48 -29.10 -7.16
N ARG A 175 -1.80 -29.62 -8.20
CA ARG A 175 -2.14 -30.91 -8.84
C ARG A 175 -1.97 -32.09 -7.88
N GLY A 176 -0.90 -32.12 -7.09
CA GLY A 176 -0.64 -33.16 -6.10
C GLY A 176 -1.74 -33.19 -5.05
N LYS A 177 -2.12 -32.01 -4.54
CA LYS A 177 -3.24 -31.80 -3.62
C LYS A 177 -4.61 -32.04 -4.27
N LEU A 178 -4.78 -31.77 -5.56
CA LEU A 178 -5.99 -32.06 -6.35
C LEU A 178 -6.11 -33.53 -6.74
N ALA A 179 -5.01 -34.25 -6.93
CA ALA A 179 -4.98 -35.68 -7.24
C ALA A 179 -5.17 -36.52 -5.97
N THR A 180 -4.59 -36.10 -4.84
CA THR A 180 -4.91 -36.68 -3.53
C THR A 180 -6.31 -36.28 -3.07
N ALA A 181 -6.79 -35.07 -3.37
CA ALA A 181 -8.19 -34.68 -3.15
C ALA A 181 -9.18 -35.36 -4.13
N GLY A 182 -8.77 -35.69 -5.35
CA GLY A 182 -9.57 -36.45 -6.32
C GLY A 182 -9.71 -37.92 -5.93
N ALA A 183 -8.65 -38.51 -5.35
CA ALA A 183 -8.70 -39.83 -4.71
C ALA A 183 -9.41 -39.82 -3.35
N ALA A 184 -9.50 -38.67 -2.67
CA ALA A 184 -10.29 -38.49 -1.45
C ALA A 184 -11.75 -38.09 -1.72
N ALA A 185 -12.08 -37.57 -2.92
CA ALA A 185 -13.44 -37.22 -3.33
C ALA A 185 -14.31 -38.45 -3.65
N THR A 186 -13.69 -39.63 -3.81
CA THR A 186 -14.39 -40.92 -3.69
C THR A 186 -14.79 -41.26 -2.25
N ALA A 187 -14.35 -40.48 -1.24
CA ALA A 187 -14.60 -40.71 0.19
C ALA A 187 -15.08 -39.49 1.03
N GLY A 188 -15.09 -38.25 0.53
CA GLY A 188 -15.61 -37.10 1.32
C GLY A 188 -15.34 -35.71 0.71
N SER A 189 -16.35 -34.84 0.78
CA SER A 189 -16.58 -33.62 -0.02
C SER A 189 -15.84 -32.33 0.39
N ALA A 190 -14.98 -32.32 1.40
CA ALA A 190 -14.52 -31.07 2.02
C ALA A 190 -13.27 -30.40 1.41
N GLY A 191 -12.35 -31.16 0.78
CA GLY A 191 -11.01 -30.65 0.43
C GLY A 191 -10.93 -29.71 -0.78
N PHE A 192 -11.84 -29.86 -1.75
CA PHE A 192 -11.86 -29.09 -3.00
C PHE A 192 -12.40 -27.66 -2.83
N LEU A 193 -13.33 -27.45 -1.89
CA LEU A 193 -13.93 -26.15 -1.60
C LEU A 193 -12.97 -25.21 -0.83
N TYR A 194 -12.02 -25.78 -0.08
CA TYR A 194 -11.18 -25.00 0.83
C TYR A 194 -9.98 -24.29 0.16
N ALA A 195 -9.45 -24.84 -0.93
CA ALA A 195 -8.29 -24.29 -1.63
C ALA A 195 -8.66 -23.31 -2.76
N SER A 196 -9.79 -23.54 -3.42
CA SER A 196 -10.36 -22.61 -4.42
C SER A 196 -10.90 -21.34 -3.78
N SER A 197 -11.49 -21.45 -2.57
CA SER A 197 -11.94 -20.30 -1.80
C SER A 197 -10.79 -19.35 -1.47
N ARG A 198 -9.58 -19.80 -1.09
CA ARG A 198 -8.52 -18.88 -0.65
C ARG A 198 -7.86 -18.01 -1.75
N ILE A 199 -8.00 -18.36 -3.02
CA ILE A 199 -7.42 -17.60 -4.13
C ILE A 199 -8.49 -16.74 -4.82
N MET A 200 -9.74 -17.22 -4.87
CA MET A 200 -10.88 -16.48 -5.42
C MET A 200 -11.61 -15.64 -4.39
N ALA A 201 -11.45 -15.90 -3.08
CA ALA A 201 -12.17 -15.21 -2.01
C ALA A 201 -12.11 -13.69 -2.14
N PRO A 202 -10.95 -13.03 -2.37
CA PRO A 202 -10.94 -11.58 -2.52
C PRO A 202 -11.80 -11.07 -3.69
N GLY A 203 -11.83 -11.78 -4.82
CA GLY A 203 -12.69 -11.42 -5.96
C GLY A 203 -14.18 -11.72 -5.71
N LEU A 204 -14.47 -12.81 -4.99
CA LEU A 204 -15.82 -13.21 -4.61
C LEU A 204 -16.41 -12.25 -3.56
N ASP A 205 -15.64 -11.92 -2.52
CA ASP A 205 -16.01 -10.99 -1.44
C ASP A 205 -16.26 -9.59 -2.01
N PHE A 206 -15.39 -9.14 -2.95
CA PHE A 206 -15.60 -7.89 -3.67
C PHE A 206 -16.88 -7.92 -4.53
N ASN A 207 -17.14 -9.00 -5.25
CA ASN A 207 -18.36 -9.15 -6.05
C ASN A 207 -19.63 -9.23 -5.20
N GLU A 208 -19.56 -9.86 -4.01
CA GLU A 208 -20.64 -9.85 -3.03
C GLU A 208 -20.88 -8.43 -2.50
N GLY A 209 -19.82 -7.71 -2.12
CA GLY A 209 -19.88 -6.31 -1.71
C GLY A 209 -20.55 -5.44 -2.77
N MET A 210 -20.11 -5.56 -4.03
CA MET A 210 -20.69 -4.84 -5.16
C MET A 210 -22.14 -5.26 -5.45
N SER A 211 -22.52 -6.51 -5.20
CA SER A 211 -23.93 -6.94 -5.27
C SER A 211 -24.77 -6.27 -4.19
N GLY A 212 -24.20 -6.05 -3.00
CA GLY A 212 -24.80 -5.24 -1.95
C GLY A 212 -24.98 -3.78 -2.37
N VAL A 213 -23.95 -3.17 -2.96
CA VAL A 213 -24.03 -1.80 -3.53
C VAL A 213 -25.12 -1.73 -4.60
N GLN A 214 -25.16 -2.70 -5.52
CA GLN A 214 -26.19 -2.80 -6.56
C GLN A 214 -27.60 -2.84 -5.96
N ALA A 215 -27.81 -3.70 -4.97
CA ALA A 215 -29.13 -3.89 -4.36
C ALA A 215 -29.63 -2.61 -3.67
N LEU A 216 -28.75 -1.89 -2.97
CA LEU A 216 -29.11 -0.67 -2.23
C LEU A 216 -29.28 0.54 -3.15
N THR A 217 -28.45 0.66 -4.18
CA THR A 217 -28.58 1.69 -5.22
C THR A 217 -29.72 1.42 -6.19
N ARG A 218 -30.29 0.19 -6.17
CA ARG A 218 -31.38 -0.28 -7.03
C ARG A 218 -31.04 -0.19 -8.53
N LEU A 219 -29.77 -0.38 -8.86
CA LEU A 219 -29.28 -0.34 -10.24
C LEU A 219 -29.40 -1.72 -10.90
N ASP A 220 -29.67 -1.71 -12.21
CA ASP A 220 -29.54 -2.90 -13.02
C ASP A 220 -28.08 -3.35 -13.12
N LYS A 221 -27.88 -4.65 -13.33
CA LYS A 221 -26.54 -5.27 -13.35
C LYS A 221 -25.59 -4.65 -14.40
N ASN A 222 -26.16 -4.16 -15.51
CA ASN A 222 -25.39 -3.58 -16.62
C ASN A 222 -25.42 -2.05 -16.63
N ASP A 223 -25.92 -1.41 -15.57
CA ASP A 223 -25.99 0.05 -15.48
C ASP A 223 -24.56 0.66 -15.45
N PRO A 224 -24.26 1.67 -16.30
CA PRO A 224 -22.96 2.34 -16.31
C PRO A 224 -22.55 2.91 -14.94
N ARG A 225 -23.50 3.33 -14.11
CA ARG A 225 -23.23 3.89 -12.77
C ARG A 225 -22.75 2.83 -11.80
N LEU A 226 -23.25 1.60 -11.91
CA LEU A 226 -22.76 0.48 -11.10
C LEU A 226 -21.32 0.12 -11.50
N LYS A 227 -21.02 0.14 -12.81
CA LYS A 227 -19.66 -0.05 -13.32
C LYS A 227 -18.72 1.05 -12.82
N MET A 228 -19.17 2.30 -12.85
CA MET A 228 -18.42 3.44 -12.30
C MET A 228 -18.09 3.26 -10.81
N LEU A 229 -19.05 2.83 -9.99
CA LEU A 229 -18.80 2.53 -8.57
C LEU A 229 -17.82 1.39 -8.40
N ARG A 230 -17.93 0.31 -9.19
CA ARG A 230 -16.98 -0.80 -9.18
C ARG A 230 -15.56 -0.34 -9.51
N GLU A 231 -15.39 0.44 -10.57
CA GLU A 231 -14.10 0.99 -10.99
C GLU A 231 -13.52 1.92 -9.92
N GLN A 232 -14.36 2.75 -9.29
CA GLN A 232 -13.94 3.60 -8.19
C GLN A 232 -13.43 2.76 -7.00
N ALA A 233 -14.16 1.73 -6.59
CA ALA A 233 -13.77 0.88 -5.46
C ALA A 233 -12.41 0.23 -5.71
N ARG A 234 -12.16 -0.24 -6.94
CA ARG A 234 -10.85 -0.76 -7.35
C ARG A 234 -9.76 0.31 -7.35
N ALA A 235 -10.05 1.49 -7.90
CA ALA A 235 -9.10 2.59 -7.97
C ALA A 235 -8.69 3.09 -6.57
N LEU A 236 -9.65 3.23 -5.66
CA LEU A 236 -9.39 3.58 -4.26
C LEU A 236 -8.66 2.46 -3.53
N GLY A 237 -9.02 1.21 -3.79
CA GLY A 237 -8.27 0.04 -3.28
C GLY A 237 -6.81 0.06 -3.70
N ALA A 238 -6.51 0.45 -4.94
CA ALA A 238 -5.15 0.50 -5.46
C ALA A 238 -4.35 1.72 -5.02
N SER A 239 -5.00 2.83 -4.64
CA SER A 239 -4.34 4.12 -4.37
C SER A 239 -4.37 4.54 -2.90
N THR A 240 -5.11 3.83 -2.03
CA THR A 240 -5.25 4.15 -0.61
C THR A 240 -4.83 2.97 0.27
N ALA A 241 -4.87 3.15 1.59
CA ALA A 241 -4.63 2.07 2.56
C ALA A 241 -5.82 1.12 2.73
N PHE A 242 -6.92 1.36 2.02
CA PHE A 242 -8.08 0.48 1.99
C PHE A 242 -7.99 -0.51 0.85
N THR A 243 -8.69 -1.63 0.99
CA THR A 243 -8.84 -2.60 -0.08
C THR A 243 -10.03 -2.26 -0.98
N ALA A 244 -10.12 -2.87 -2.16
CA ALA A 244 -11.28 -2.69 -3.04
C ALA A 244 -12.58 -3.16 -2.36
N THR A 245 -12.48 -4.20 -1.54
CA THR A 245 -13.59 -4.73 -0.71
C THR A 245 -14.02 -3.72 0.35
N ASP A 246 -13.06 -3.06 1.03
CA ASP A 246 -13.37 -1.99 1.98
C ASP A 246 -14.06 -0.81 1.30
N ALA A 247 -13.56 -0.39 0.12
CA ALA A 247 -14.18 0.68 -0.63
C ALA A 247 -15.62 0.32 -1.07
N ALA A 248 -15.87 -0.91 -1.51
CA ALA A 248 -17.21 -1.40 -1.81
C ALA A 248 -18.12 -1.43 -0.57
N ALA A 249 -17.60 -1.76 0.61
CA ALA A 249 -18.34 -1.66 1.87
C ALA A 249 -18.69 -0.20 2.19
N GLY A 250 -17.78 0.75 1.99
CA GLY A 250 -18.07 2.19 2.13
C GLY A 250 -19.18 2.67 1.19
N GLN A 251 -19.14 2.25 -0.07
CA GLN A 251 -20.22 2.52 -1.04
C GLN A 251 -21.56 1.96 -0.57
N LYS A 252 -21.56 0.76 0.01
CA LYS A 252 -22.75 0.12 0.56
C LYS A 252 -23.35 0.98 1.69
N PHE A 253 -22.54 1.46 2.63
CA PHE A 253 -23.02 2.31 3.72
C PHE A 253 -23.56 3.65 3.22
N LEU A 254 -22.88 4.29 2.27
CA LEU A 254 -23.37 5.53 1.67
C LEU A 254 -24.66 5.31 0.86
N ALA A 255 -24.81 4.16 0.20
CA ALA A 255 -26.07 3.77 -0.44
C ALA A 255 -27.19 3.52 0.58
N MET A 256 -26.89 2.96 1.76
CA MET A 256 -27.86 2.83 2.87
C MET A 256 -28.33 4.20 3.38
N ALA A 257 -27.43 5.18 3.40
CA ALA A 257 -27.75 6.59 3.67
C ALA A 257 -28.49 7.29 2.51
N ASN A 258 -28.95 6.52 1.50
CA ASN A 258 -29.77 6.98 0.37
C ASN A 258 -29.05 7.98 -0.55
N LEU A 259 -27.71 7.97 -0.58
CA LEU A 259 -26.93 8.75 -1.55
C LEU A 259 -27.06 8.14 -2.96
N THR A 260 -27.11 9.00 -3.96
CA THR A 260 -27.06 8.59 -5.38
C THR A 260 -25.70 8.01 -5.74
N PRO A 261 -25.55 7.20 -6.81
CA PRO A 261 -24.26 6.68 -7.24
C PRO A 261 -23.18 7.76 -7.46
N GLU A 262 -23.57 8.92 -7.99
CA GLU A 262 -22.69 10.07 -8.22
C GLU A 262 -22.28 10.71 -6.89
N SER A 263 -23.22 10.85 -5.95
CA SER A 263 -22.97 11.32 -4.59
C SER A 263 -22.06 10.37 -3.81
N ILE A 264 -22.27 9.05 -3.92
CA ILE A 264 -21.40 8.03 -3.33
C ILE A 264 -19.98 8.20 -3.87
N LYS A 265 -19.84 8.38 -5.19
CA LYS A 265 -18.54 8.58 -5.81
C LYS A 265 -17.83 9.82 -5.27
N ALA A 266 -18.54 10.92 -5.12
CA ALA A 266 -17.97 12.16 -4.58
C ALA A 266 -17.61 12.02 -3.09
N ALA A 267 -18.44 11.33 -2.31
CA ALA A 267 -18.31 11.29 -0.86
C ALA A 267 -17.29 10.26 -0.33
N LEU A 268 -17.14 9.13 -1.02
CA LEU A 268 -16.36 8.00 -0.53
C LEU A 268 -14.89 8.34 -0.16
N PRO A 269 -14.13 9.13 -0.94
CA PRO A 269 -12.76 9.48 -0.56
C PRO A 269 -12.67 10.18 0.80
N GLY A 270 -13.53 11.18 1.03
CA GLY A 270 -13.60 11.89 2.31
C GLY A 270 -13.92 10.97 3.47
N VAL A 271 -14.86 10.04 3.30
CA VAL A 271 -15.24 9.05 4.32
C VAL A 271 -14.10 8.09 4.64
N LEU A 272 -13.39 7.58 3.63
CA LEU A 272 -12.22 6.71 3.81
C LEU A 272 -11.12 7.44 4.61
N ASN A 273 -10.80 8.67 4.20
CA ASN A 273 -9.80 9.48 4.89
C ASN A 273 -10.21 9.77 6.34
N MET A 274 -11.48 10.10 6.58
CA MET A 274 -12.02 10.34 7.92
C MET A 274 -11.90 9.10 8.82
N ALA A 275 -12.27 7.93 8.28
CA ALA A 275 -12.21 6.66 8.99
C ALA A 275 -10.77 6.32 9.42
N LEU A 276 -9.79 6.50 8.51
CA LEU A 276 -8.38 6.35 8.87
C LEU A 276 -7.92 7.37 9.89
N ALA A 277 -8.35 8.64 9.74
CA ALA A 277 -7.91 9.73 10.59
C ALA A 277 -8.29 9.53 12.07
N ASP A 278 -9.49 9.03 12.36
CA ASP A 278 -9.93 8.74 13.74
C ASP A 278 -9.78 7.26 14.16
N ASP A 279 -9.41 6.36 13.23
CA ASP A 279 -9.34 4.89 13.44
C ASP A 279 -10.72 4.27 13.78
N VAL A 280 -11.78 4.76 13.15
CA VAL A 280 -13.15 4.22 13.28
C VAL A 280 -13.51 3.29 12.13
N ASP A 281 -14.54 2.47 12.33
CA ASP A 281 -15.08 1.62 11.28
C ASP A 281 -15.65 2.44 10.13
N LEU A 282 -15.48 1.96 8.89
CA LEU A 282 -15.90 2.68 7.69
C LEU A 282 -17.40 2.97 7.65
N GLY A 283 -18.22 2.06 8.18
CA GLY A 283 -19.66 2.25 8.28
C GLY A 283 -20.04 3.35 9.27
N GLU A 284 -19.30 3.47 10.37
CA GLU A 284 -19.50 4.52 11.36
C GLU A 284 -19.08 5.90 10.79
N ALA A 285 -17.94 5.97 10.11
CA ALA A 285 -17.52 7.19 9.42
C ALA A 285 -18.53 7.61 8.32
N ALA A 286 -19.07 6.64 7.56
CA ALA A 286 -20.08 6.91 6.54
C ALA A 286 -21.39 7.42 7.16
N ASP A 287 -21.84 6.82 8.25
CA ASP A 287 -23.04 7.25 8.99
C ASP A 287 -22.85 8.67 9.55
N ILE A 288 -21.78 8.94 10.28
CA ILE A 288 -21.48 10.26 10.84
C ILE A 288 -21.38 11.31 9.73
N GLY A 289 -20.59 11.05 8.68
CA GLY A 289 -20.41 11.99 7.58
C GLY A 289 -21.70 12.30 6.83
N SER A 290 -22.49 11.27 6.50
CA SER A 290 -23.77 11.44 5.78
C SER A 290 -24.84 12.12 6.64
N ASN A 291 -24.87 11.85 7.94
CA ASN A 291 -25.72 12.54 8.89
C ASN A 291 -25.33 14.03 8.99
N VAL A 292 -24.04 14.36 9.08
CA VAL A 292 -23.58 15.75 9.13
C VAL A 292 -23.89 16.49 7.82
N LEU A 293 -23.67 15.87 6.65
CA LEU A 293 -24.09 16.46 5.37
C LEU A 293 -25.58 16.82 5.37
N THR A 294 -26.42 15.86 5.79
CA THR A 294 -27.88 16.04 5.83
C THR A 294 -28.29 17.12 6.82
N GLN A 295 -27.73 17.11 8.03
CA GLN A 295 -28.02 18.05 9.11
C GLN A 295 -27.68 19.50 8.72
N PHE A 296 -26.56 19.68 8.01
CA PHE A 296 -26.11 20.99 7.54
C PHE A 296 -26.59 21.36 6.14
N LYS A 297 -27.44 20.52 5.52
CA LYS A 297 -27.97 20.72 4.16
C LYS A 297 -26.85 20.95 3.13
N LEU A 298 -25.77 20.18 3.27
CA LEU A 298 -24.58 20.23 2.40
C LEU A 298 -24.70 19.21 1.27
N ASP A 299 -24.15 19.55 0.12
CA ASP A 299 -24.08 18.65 -1.04
C ASP A 299 -23.07 17.51 -0.80
N ALA A 300 -23.27 16.37 -1.47
CA ALA A 300 -22.42 15.19 -1.28
C ALA A 300 -20.95 15.40 -1.68
N ASP A 301 -20.67 16.33 -2.58
CA ASP A 301 -19.30 16.72 -2.95
C ASP A 301 -18.60 17.54 -1.86
N GLN A 302 -19.32 17.97 -0.82
CA GLN A 302 -18.77 18.60 0.37
C GLN A 302 -18.40 17.58 1.46
N MET A 303 -18.48 16.27 1.21
CA MET A 303 -18.05 15.27 2.18
C MET A 303 -16.57 15.42 2.55
N ASP A 304 -15.72 15.84 1.61
CA ASP A 304 -14.32 16.14 1.91
C ASP A 304 -14.21 17.29 2.91
N ARG A 305 -15.03 18.35 2.76
CA ARG A 305 -15.10 19.45 3.74
C ARG A 305 -15.58 18.97 5.10
N VAL A 306 -16.60 18.10 5.15
CA VAL A 306 -17.07 17.50 6.42
C VAL A 306 -15.95 16.72 7.09
N SER A 307 -15.31 15.83 6.33
CA SER A 307 -14.17 15.01 6.77
C SER A 307 -13.03 15.86 7.31
N ASP A 308 -12.65 16.90 6.57
CA ASP A 308 -11.59 17.83 6.91
C ASP A 308 -11.90 18.64 8.17
N VAL A 309 -13.11 19.19 8.30
CA VAL A 309 -13.51 20.00 9.47
C VAL A 309 -13.60 19.15 10.73
N LEU A 310 -14.21 17.98 10.66
CA LEU A 310 -14.30 17.08 11.81
C LEU A 310 -12.91 16.58 12.21
N THR A 311 -12.07 16.21 11.25
CA THR A 311 -10.67 15.82 11.50
C THR A 311 -9.85 16.94 12.12
N ALA A 312 -9.94 18.16 11.57
CA ALA A 312 -9.25 19.31 12.13
C ALA A 312 -9.70 19.60 13.57
N THR A 313 -10.97 19.34 13.88
CA THR A 313 -11.56 19.52 15.21
C THR A 313 -11.04 18.48 16.20
N PHE A 314 -11.19 17.18 15.92
CA PHE A 314 -10.80 16.15 16.88
C PHE A 314 -9.28 16.01 17.04
N THR A 315 -8.49 16.36 16.03
CA THR A 315 -7.01 16.33 16.15
C THR A 315 -6.44 17.48 16.98
N ARG A 316 -7.22 18.54 17.25
CA ARG A 316 -6.79 19.74 17.99
C ARG A 316 -7.55 19.96 19.30
N SER A 317 -8.48 19.08 19.64
CA SER A 317 -9.29 19.19 20.84
C SER A 317 -9.46 17.84 21.52
N ASN A 318 -9.96 17.85 22.75
CA ASN A 318 -10.09 16.65 23.57
C ASN A 318 -11.38 15.90 23.22
N THR A 319 -11.56 15.52 21.94
CA THR A 319 -12.72 14.79 21.43
C THR A 319 -12.33 13.81 20.32
N ASN A 320 -13.28 13.06 19.79
CA ASN A 320 -13.11 12.13 18.67
C ASN A 320 -14.29 12.23 17.68
N LEU A 321 -14.23 11.49 16.57
CA LEU A 321 -15.25 11.56 15.54
C LEU A 321 -16.63 11.13 16.04
N ARG A 322 -16.71 10.07 16.86
CA ARG A 322 -17.97 9.57 17.44
C ARG A 322 -18.63 10.64 18.30
N GLU A 323 -17.87 11.24 19.22
CA GLU A 323 -18.37 12.30 20.10
C GLU A 323 -18.80 13.55 19.32
N LEU A 324 -18.07 13.92 18.25
CA LEU A 324 -18.50 15.00 17.37
C LEU A 324 -19.78 14.64 16.61
N GLY A 325 -19.88 13.42 16.07
CA GLY A 325 -21.08 12.93 15.38
C GLY A 325 -22.32 12.94 16.28
N GLU A 326 -22.17 12.51 17.54
CA GLU A 326 -23.23 12.60 18.55
C GLU A 326 -23.61 14.06 18.83
N ALA A 327 -22.64 14.96 18.99
CA ALA A 327 -22.92 16.38 19.21
C ALA A 327 -23.70 17.00 18.04
N MET A 328 -23.32 16.68 16.80
CA MET A 328 -23.98 17.15 15.58
C MET A 328 -25.38 16.55 15.44
N THR A 329 -25.60 15.31 15.86
CA THR A 329 -26.94 14.68 15.85
C THR A 329 -27.98 15.51 16.60
N TYR A 330 -27.60 16.09 17.74
CA TYR A 330 -28.52 16.91 18.52
C TYR A 330 -28.60 18.36 18.04
N ALA A 331 -27.49 18.95 17.61
CA ALA A 331 -27.43 20.40 17.41
C ALA A 331 -27.14 20.86 15.97
N GLY A 332 -26.77 19.96 15.07
CA GLY A 332 -26.55 20.24 13.65
C GLY A 332 -27.78 20.83 12.94
N PRO A 333 -28.98 20.22 13.03
CA PRO A 333 -30.17 20.73 12.34
C PRO A 333 -30.53 22.16 12.73
N ILE A 334 -30.54 22.47 14.04
CA ILE A 334 -30.82 23.83 14.51
C ILE A 334 -29.69 24.80 14.14
N ALA A 335 -28.43 24.38 14.18
CA ALA A 335 -27.31 25.21 13.76
C ALA A 335 -27.47 25.62 12.29
N ALA A 336 -27.81 24.67 11.42
CA ALA A 336 -28.04 24.91 9.99
C ALA A 336 -29.23 25.84 9.74
N ASP A 337 -30.36 25.64 10.44
CA ASP A 337 -31.54 26.51 10.34
C ASP A 337 -31.25 27.95 10.80
N LEU A 338 -30.34 28.11 11.77
CA LEU A 338 -29.87 29.39 12.28
C LEU A 338 -28.74 30.02 11.44
N GLY A 339 -28.26 29.33 10.40
CA GLY A 339 -27.16 29.79 9.55
C GLY A 339 -25.77 29.69 10.20
N VAL A 340 -25.63 28.92 11.29
CA VAL A 340 -24.33 28.62 11.91
C VAL A 340 -23.60 27.58 11.06
N SER A 341 -22.36 27.88 10.68
CA SER A 341 -21.55 26.98 9.85
C SER A 341 -21.10 25.72 10.61
N LEU A 342 -20.76 24.66 9.86
CA LEU A 342 -20.16 23.44 10.40
C LEU A 342 -18.87 23.75 11.18
N GLU A 343 -18.02 24.63 10.67
CA GLU A 343 -16.77 25.04 11.29
C GLU A 343 -16.99 25.70 12.65
N SER A 344 -17.94 26.65 12.70
CA SER A 344 -18.34 27.30 13.95
C SER A 344 -18.93 26.31 14.93
N MET A 345 -19.77 25.40 14.46
CA MET A 345 -20.43 24.42 15.29
C MET A 345 -19.45 23.40 15.89
N ALA A 346 -18.55 22.86 15.07
CA ALA A 346 -17.51 21.94 15.50
C ALA A 346 -16.53 22.62 16.48
N SER A 347 -16.26 23.92 16.29
CA SER A 347 -15.45 24.71 17.23
C SER A 347 -16.12 24.89 18.58
N MET A 348 -17.43 25.11 18.63
CA MET A 348 -18.16 25.17 19.91
C MET A 348 -18.13 23.81 20.62
N ALA A 349 -18.32 22.71 19.89
CA ALA A 349 -18.18 21.37 20.45
C ALA A 349 -16.76 21.12 21.01
N ALA A 350 -15.71 21.57 20.31
CA ALA A 350 -14.33 21.49 20.80
C ALA A 350 -14.10 22.27 22.11
N MET A 351 -14.67 23.48 22.24
CA MET A 351 -14.56 24.28 23.48
C MET A 351 -15.23 23.58 24.66
N MET A 352 -16.36 22.92 24.43
CA MET A 352 -17.03 22.10 25.43
C MET A 352 -16.21 20.86 25.80
N ALA A 353 -15.64 20.19 24.80
CA ALA A 353 -14.83 18.98 24.99
C ALA A 353 -13.57 19.23 25.82
N ALA A 354 -12.95 20.41 25.67
CA ALA A 354 -11.84 20.87 26.51
C ALA A 354 -12.20 20.97 28.00
N ASN A 355 -13.49 21.10 28.32
CA ASN A 355 -14.04 21.15 29.67
C ASN A 355 -14.77 19.85 30.08
N GLY A 356 -14.54 18.75 29.35
CA GLY A 356 -15.09 17.43 29.68
C GLY A 356 -16.53 17.17 29.23
N MET A 357 -17.18 18.12 28.56
CA MET A 357 -18.52 17.92 28.00
C MET A 357 -18.41 17.52 26.52
N ARG A 358 -18.75 16.28 26.21
CA ARG A 358 -18.56 15.68 24.87
C ARG A 358 -19.81 14.92 24.43
N GLY A 359 -19.83 14.50 23.18
CA GLY A 359 -20.90 13.65 22.66
C GLY A 359 -22.28 14.28 22.77
N SER A 360 -23.26 13.45 23.10
CA SER A 360 -24.66 13.84 23.33
C SER A 360 -24.85 14.95 24.37
N MET A 361 -24.01 15.04 25.40
CA MET A 361 -24.07 16.10 26.42
C MET A 361 -23.72 17.46 25.79
N ALA A 362 -22.68 17.49 24.96
CA ALA A 362 -22.32 18.69 24.20
C ALA A 362 -23.40 19.07 23.20
N GLY A 363 -23.90 18.11 22.44
CA GLY A 363 -24.98 18.35 21.48
C GLY A 363 -26.26 18.90 22.13
N THR A 364 -26.66 18.35 23.28
CA THR A 364 -27.87 18.81 23.98
C THR A 364 -27.71 20.24 24.50
N ALA A 365 -26.56 20.55 25.11
CA ALA A 365 -26.25 21.89 25.59
C ALA A 365 -26.14 22.91 24.44
N LEU A 366 -25.51 22.55 23.32
CA LEU A 366 -25.44 23.43 22.14
C LEU A 366 -26.83 23.68 21.56
N ARG A 367 -27.66 22.65 21.39
CA ARG A 367 -29.05 22.82 20.91
C ARG A 367 -29.84 23.77 21.81
N GLY A 368 -29.81 23.53 23.11
CA GLY A 368 -30.55 24.35 24.09
C GLY A 368 -30.02 25.78 24.18
N GLY A 369 -28.70 25.93 24.22
CA GLY A 369 -28.00 27.21 24.29
C GLY A 369 -28.22 28.07 23.05
N LEU A 370 -28.05 27.51 21.85
CA LEU A 370 -28.27 28.22 20.59
C LEU A 370 -29.74 28.63 20.42
N SER A 371 -30.67 27.73 20.72
CA SER A 371 -32.11 28.02 20.65
C SER A 371 -32.49 29.21 21.53
N ARG A 372 -32.04 29.22 22.79
CA ARG A 372 -32.32 30.32 23.73
C ARG A 372 -31.56 31.59 23.41
N LEU A 373 -30.37 31.50 22.79
CA LEU A 373 -29.63 32.68 22.37
C LEU A 373 -30.35 33.41 21.23
N VAL A 374 -30.91 32.68 20.26
CA VAL A 374 -31.60 33.27 19.10
C VAL A 374 -33.04 33.65 19.41
N ALA A 375 -33.75 32.84 20.19
CA ALA A 375 -35.13 33.08 20.58
C ALA A 375 -35.27 33.09 22.12
N PRO A 376 -34.68 34.08 22.81
CA PRO A 376 -34.77 34.15 24.26
C PRO A 376 -36.21 34.44 24.72
N VAL A 377 -36.60 33.87 25.86
CA VAL A 377 -37.92 34.07 26.48
C VAL A 377 -37.79 34.40 27.96
N GLY A 378 -38.79 35.07 28.53
CA GLY A 378 -38.84 35.41 29.96
C GLY A 378 -37.57 36.11 30.44
N ALA A 379 -37.00 35.62 31.55
CA ALA A 379 -35.80 36.17 32.16
C ALA A 379 -34.59 36.24 31.21
N GLY A 380 -34.46 35.29 30.26
CA GLY A 380 -33.40 35.32 29.25
C GLY A 380 -33.53 36.49 28.28
N ALA A 381 -34.76 36.85 27.89
CA ALA A 381 -35.01 37.99 27.02
C ALA A 381 -34.71 39.30 27.74
N ASP A 382 -35.11 39.40 29.00
CA ASP A 382 -34.81 40.56 29.86
C ASP A 382 -33.30 40.71 30.08
N ALA A 383 -32.59 39.61 30.33
CA ALA A 383 -31.14 39.58 30.48
C ALA A 383 -30.42 40.03 29.19
N MET A 384 -30.79 39.48 28.03
CA MET A 384 -30.21 39.89 26.74
C MET A 384 -30.46 41.37 26.43
N LYS A 385 -31.66 41.87 26.74
CA LYS A 385 -32.02 43.29 26.59
C LYS A 385 -31.22 44.19 27.54
N ALA A 386 -31.04 43.78 28.80
CA ALA A 386 -30.27 44.51 29.79
C ALA A 386 -28.77 44.60 29.43
N LEU A 387 -28.20 43.51 28.89
CA LEU A 387 -26.82 43.51 28.39
C LEU A 387 -26.67 44.31 27.08
N GLY A 388 -27.77 44.49 26.35
CA GLY A 388 -27.80 45.20 25.06
C GLY A 388 -27.11 44.44 23.93
N VAL A 389 -27.03 43.11 24.02
CA VAL A 389 -26.40 42.24 23.01
C VAL A 389 -27.37 42.03 21.86
N LYS A 390 -26.95 42.36 20.64
CA LYS A 390 -27.76 42.10 19.43
C LYS A 390 -27.37 40.75 18.84
N VAL A 391 -28.34 39.88 18.61
CA VAL A 391 -28.09 38.54 18.04
C VAL A 391 -28.28 38.54 16.52
N SER A 392 -29.25 39.31 16.03
CA SER A 392 -29.48 39.52 14.59
C SER A 392 -28.67 40.69 14.02
N GLY A 393 -28.24 40.53 12.77
CA GLY A 393 -27.60 41.56 11.95
C GLY A 393 -28.63 42.50 11.31
N ALA A 394 -28.14 43.50 10.57
CA ALA A 394 -28.98 44.56 9.96
C ALA A 394 -29.99 44.04 8.92
N ASN A 395 -29.69 42.90 8.29
CA ASN A 395 -30.51 42.20 7.31
C ASN A 395 -31.42 41.12 7.93
N GLY A 396 -31.44 40.99 9.27
CA GLY A 396 -32.20 39.95 9.98
C GLY A 396 -31.51 38.58 10.05
N SER A 397 -30.33 38.39 9.44
CA SER A 397 -29.56 37.15 9.60
C SER A 397 -28.90 37.07 10.98
N LEU A 398 -28.57 35.86 11.44
CA LEU A 398 -27.75 35.71 12.63
C LEU A 398 -26.38 36.39 12.42
N ARG A 399 -25.86 37.09 13.42
CA ARG A 399 -24.48 37.58 13.42
C ARG A 399 -23.51 36.40 13.57
N ASP A 400 -22.22 36.63 13.29
CA ASP A 400 -21.19 35.63 13.57
C ASP A 400 -21.25 35.22 15.05
N MET A 401 -21.26 33.91 15.30
CA MET A 401 -21.41 33.37 16.65
C MET A 401 -20.25 33.78 17.56
N GLY A 402 -19.02 33.86 17.03
CA GLY A 402 -17.86 34.34 17.76
C GLY A 402 -18.02 35.79 18.23
N ASP A 403 -18.56 36.66 17.37
CA ASP A 403 -18.82 38.05 17.72
C ASP A 403 -19.90 38.17 18.80
N ILE A 404 -20.99 37.40 18.69
CA ILE A 404 -22.06 37.38 19.70
C ILE A 404 -21.49 36.92 21.05
N LEU A 405 -20.74 35.82 21.07
CA LEU A 405 -20.14 35.26 22.28
C LEU A 405 -19.14 36.23 22.92
N LYS A 406 -18.27 36.88 22.13
CA LYS A 406 -17.32 37.88 22.65
C LYS A 406 -18.03 39.09 23.23
N GLU A 407 -19.04 39.63 22.54
CA GLU A 407 -19.82 40.75 23.05
C GLU A 407 -20.53 40.38 24.35
N LEU A 408 -21.12 39.18 24.40
CA LEU A 408 -21.78 38.68 25.59
C LEU A 408 -20.81 38.56 26.78
N ASP A 409 -19.61 38.01 26.59
CA ASP A 409 -18.58 37.93 27.64
C ASP A 409 -18.16 39.33 28.12
N GLN A 410 -17.89 40.26 27.18
CA GLN A 410 -17.50 41.63 27.50
C GLN A 410 -18.55 42.35 28.36
N LYS A 411 -19.85 42.16 28.06
CA LYS A 411 -20.94 42.75 28.85
C LYS A 411 -21.07 42.08 30.21
N LEU A 412 -20.94 40.76 30.28
CA LEU A 412 -21.00 39.99 31.52
C LEU A 412 -19.88 40.35 32.51
N ARG A 413 -18.67 40.67 32.03
CA ARG A 413 -17.53 41.08 32.88
C ARG A 413 -17.80 42.33 33.73
N LYS A 414 -18.82 43.13 33.40
CA LYS A 414 -19.24 44.30 34.18
C LYS A 414 -19.98 43.95 35.47
N TYR A 415 -20.39 42.69 35.61
CA TYR A 415 -21.13 42.17 36.76
C TYR A 415 -20.22 41.35 37.66
N ASP A 416 -20.57 41.24 38.94
CA ASP A 416 -19.89 40.34 39.87
C ASP A 416 -20.10 38.86 39.49
N ARG A 417 -19.29 37.96 40.06
CA ARG A 417 -19.28 36.54 39.70
C ARG A 417 -20.64 35.85 39.92
N ALA A 418 -21.35 36.17 40.99
CA ALA A 418 -22.65 35.56 41.29
C ALA A 418 -23.72 36.05 40.30
N SER A 419 -23.69 37.34 39.96
CA SER A 419 -24.56 37.91 38.92
C SER A 419 -24.26 37.34 37.54
N GLN A 420 -22.98 37.15 37.17
CA GLN A 420 -22.62 36.48 35.91
C GLN A 420 -23.22 35.09 35.80
N ILE A 421 -23.18 34.29 36.87
CA ILE A 421 -23.75 32.93 36.88
C ILE A 421 -25.27 33.00 36.70
N ARG A 422 -25.97 33.88 37.43
CA ARG A 422 -27.43 34.06 37.27
C ARG A 422 -27.80 34.47 35.85
N ILE A 423 -27.10 35.45 35.29
CA ILE A 423 -27.36 35.93 33.92
C ILE A 423 -27.09 34.83 32.89
N LYS A 424 -25.99 34.06 33.04
CA LYS A 424 -25.72 32.91 32.16
C LYS A 424 -26.80 31.84 32.26
N LYS A 425 -27.29 31.57 33.47
CA LYS A 425 -28.43 30.67 33.70
C LYS A 425 -29.70 31.22 33.04
N ASP A 426 -29.98 32.52 33.10
CA ASP A 426 -31.17 33.09 32.47
C ASP A 426 -31.10 33.00 30.93
N ILE A 427 -29.91 33.23 30.36
CA ILE A 427 -29.69 33.22 28.90
C ILE A 427 -29.66 31.79 28.33
N PHE A 428 -28.83 30.91 28.89
CA PHE A 428 -28.63 29.56 28.34
C PHE A 428 -29.55 28.52 28.99
N GLY A 429 -30.11 28.84 30.17
CA GLY A 429 -30.81 27.91 31.05
C GLY A 429 -29.91 26.92 31.77
N GLU A 430 -30.48 26.28 32.79
CA GLU A 430 -29.74 25.45 33.76
C GLU A 430 -28.86 24.39 33.09
N GLU A 431 -29.44 23.59 32.19
CA GLU A 431 -28.78 22.44 31.58
C GLU A 431 -27.65 22.83 30.61
N ALA A 432 -27.80 23.93 29.88
CA ALA A 432 -26.82 24.36 28.89
C ALA A 432 -25.80 25.37 29.44
N MET A 433 -26.03 25.92 30.65
CA MET A 433 -25.20 26.97 31.24
C MET A 433 -23.73 26.57 31.32
N VAL A 434 -23.43 25.36 31.78
CA VAL A 434 -22.04 24.89 31.93
C VAL A 434 -21.38 24.78 30.55
N GLY A 435 -22.09 24.15 29.60
CA GLY A 435 -21.62 23.96 28.23
C GLY A 435 -21.36 25.24 27.47
N MET A 436 -22.38 26.09 27.40
CA MET A 436 -22.26 27.40 26.76
C MET A 436 -21.32 28.33 27.52
N GLY A 437 -21.17 28.14 28.83
CA GLY A 437 -20.15 28.82 29.63
C GLY A 437 -18.73 28.50 29.16
N ALA A 438 -18.43 27.24 28.86
CA ALA A 438 -17.14 26.82 28.30
C ALA A 438 -16.92 27.40 26.90
N VAL A 439 -17.96 27.42 26.05
CA VAL A 439 -17.90 28.05 24.73
C VAL A 439 -17.61 29.55 24.85
N LEU A 440 -18.30 30.24 25.76
CA LEU A 440 -18.11 31.66 26.02
C LEU A 440 -16.69 31.98 26.49
N GLU A 441 -16.14 31.17 27.40
CA GLU A 441 -14.76 31.32 27.86
C GLU A 441 -13.76 31.08 26.72
N GLY A 442 -14.01 30.07 25.88
CA GLY A 442 -13.23 29.82 24.66
C GLY A 442 -13.27 30.97 23.65
N ALA A 443 -14.40 31.65 23.51
CA ALA A 443 -14.53 32.86 22.69
C ALA A 443 -13.76 34.04 23.32
N ALA A 444 -13.83 34.18 24.64
CA ALA A 444 -13.20 35.27 25.38
C ALA A 444 -11.66 35.19 25.38
N ASN A 445 -11.10 33.97 25.37
CA ASN A 445 -9.66 33.74 25.37
C ASN A 445 -9.06 33.47 23.97
N GLY A 446 -9.88 33.54 22.91
CA GLY A 446 -9.46 33.39 21.52
C GLY A 446 -9.35 31.95 21.01
N LYS A 447 -9.48 30.93 21.87
CA LYS A 447 -9.38 29.52 21.45
C LYS A 447 -10.50 29.10 20.49
N TYR A 448 -11.69 29.67 20.64
CA TYR A 448 -12.78 29.45 19.69
C TYR A 448 -12.41 29.94 18.29
N ASP A 449 -11.85 31.15 18.16
CA ASP A 449 -11.46 31.70 16.85
C ASP A 449 -10.30 30.91 16.24
N GLU A 450 -9.33 30.50 17.06
CA GLU A 450 -8.22 29.67 16.62
C GLU A 450 -8.72 28.34 16.04
N GLN A 451 -9.62 27.66 16.76
CA GLN A 451 -10.22 26.41 16.29
C GLN A 451 -11.10 26.64 15.05
N LYS A 452 -11.92 27.69 15.03
CA LYS A 452 -12.76 28.03 13.87
C LYS A 452 -11.92 28.30 12.64
N LYS A 453 -10.82 29.05 12.78
CA LYS A 453 -9.88 29.33 11.70
C LYS A 453 -9.15 28.06 11.25
N ALA A 454 -8.78 27.16 12.16
CA ALA A 454 -8.20 25.87 11.79
C ALA A 454 -9.19 25.03 10.99
N ASN A 455 -10.47 25.04 11.39
CA ASN A 455 -11.55 24.35 10.70
C ASN A 455 -11.84 24.96 9.32
N GLU A 456 -11.86 26.29 9.17
CA GLU A 456 -12.04 26.97 7.89
C GLU A 456 -10.86 26.71 6.92
N ASN A 457 -9.65 26.53 7.44
CA ASN A 457 -8.44 26.24 6.66
C ASN A 457 -8.08 24.74 6.63
N SER A 458 -9.04 23.86 6.93
CA SER A 458 -8.82 22.42 7.08
C SER A 458 -8.70 21.64 5.77
N LYS A 459 -8.75 22.29 4.61
CA LYS A 459 -8.75 21.59 3.31
C LYS A 459 -7.57 20.60 3.19
N GLY A 460 -7.91 19.33 2.98
CA GLY A 460 -6.99 18.20 2.89
C GLY A 460 -6.41 17.72 4.22
N GLU A 461 -6.95 18.15 5.37
CA GLU A 461 -6.50 17.72 6.70
C GLU A 461 -6.74 16.23 6.91
N ALA A 462 -7.91 15.71 6.53
CA ALA A 462 -8.24 14.29 6.71
C ALA A 462 -7.28 13.40 5.90
N GLU A 463 -7.00 13.79 4.66
CA GLU A 463 -6.04 13.08 3.81
C GLU A 463 -4.62 13.11 4.39
N LYS A 464 -4.16 14.27 4.91
CA LYS A 464 -2.84 14.40 5.54
C LYS A 464 -2.72 13.50 6.76
N VAL A 465 -3.70 13.54 7.66
CA VAL A 465 -3.71 12.72 8.88
C VAL A 465 -3.76 11.23 8.52
N ALA A 466 -4.60 10.85 7.56
CA ALA A 466 -4.68 9.47 7.07
C ALA A 466 -3.34 9.00 6.50
N LYS A 467 -2.66 9.80 5.66
CA LYS A 467 -1.33 9.50 5.11
C LYS A 467 -0.29 9.27 6.21
N VAL A 468 -0.24 10.14 7.22
CA VAL A 468 0.69 9.98 8.34
C VAL A 468 0.40 8.71 9.15
N LYS A 469 -0.88 8.38 9.37
CA LYS A 469 -1.27 7.16 10.11
C LYS A 469 -0.90 5.86 9.40
N ILE A 470 -0.79 5.87 8.07
CA ILE A 470 -0.48 4.69 7.26
C ILE A 470 0.98 4.63 6.82
N ASP A 471 1.79 5.65 7.12
CA ASP A 471 3.23 5.70 6.81
C ASP A 471 4.02 4.83 7.80
N ASN A 472 3.81 3.52 7.71
CA ASN A 472 4.48 2.48 8.51
C ASN A 472 4.31 1.09 7.87
N LEU A 473 5.05 0.11 8.39
CA LEU A 473 5.02 -1.28 7.87
C LEU A 473 3.61 -1.90 7.83
N LYS A 474 2.72 -1.56 8.78
CA LYS A 474 1.34 -2.07 8.76
C LYS A 474 0.57 -1.48 7.58
N GLY A 475 0.81 -0.22 7.23
CA GLY A 475 0.30 0.41 6.01
C GLY A 475 0.85 -0.22 4.73
N ASP A 476 2.15 -0.51 4.66
CA ASP A 476 2.76 -1.21 3.51
C ASP A 476 2.15 -2.60 3.30
N LEU A 477 1.92 -3.35 4.38
CA LEU A 477 1.25 -4.65 4.32
C LEU A 477 -0.21 -4.53 3.88
N LYS A 478 -0.91 -3.45 4.25
CA LYS A 478 -2.27 -3.15 3.75
C LYS A 478 -2.25 -2.85 2.25
N GLN A 479 -1.31 -2.04 1.75
CA GLN A 479 -1.17 -1.77 0.31
C GLN A 479 -0.86 -3.04 -0.48
N LEU A 480 0.02 -3.91 0.03
CA LEU A 480 0.30 -5.22 -0.56
C LEU A 480 -0.97 -6.10 -0.59
N LYS A 481 -1.76 -6.10 0.47
CA LYS A 481 -3.05 -6.80 0.53
C LYS A 481 -3.99 -6.26 -0.55
N SER A 482 -4.13 -4.93 -0.67
CA SER A 482 -4.98 -4.33 -1.71
C SER A 482 -4.55 -4.70 -3.13
N ALA A 483 -3.24 -4.71 -3.42
CA ALA A 483 -2.73 -5.13 -4.71
C ALA A 483 -3.01 -6.62 -4.99
N TRP A 484 -2.98 -7.47 -3.96
CA TRP A 484 -3.36 -8.88 -4.05
C TRP A 484 -4.86 -9.07 -4.27
N GLU A 485 -5.71 -8.26 -3.62
CA GLU A 485 -7.16 -8.29 -3.85
C GLU A 485 -7.50 -7.88 -5.28
N ASP A 486 -6.88 -6.82 -5.82
CA ASP A 486 -7.12 -6.39 -7.20
C ASP A 486 -6.71 -7.47 -8.22
N LEU A 487 -5.59 -8.16 -7.99
CA LEU A 487 -5.19 -9.32 -8.79
C LEU A 487 -6.23 -10.45 -8.71
N GLY A 488 -6.76 -10.73 -7.51
CA GLY A 488 -7.84 -11.69 -7.30
C GLY A 488 -9.12 -11.33 -8.07
N ILE A 489 -9.52 -10.05 -8.04
CA ILE A 489 -10.67 -9.51 -8.78
C ILE A 489 -10.48 -9.70 -10.29
N GLN A 490 -9.31 -9.33 -10.84
CA GLN A 490 -9.02 -9.50 -12.28
C GLN A 490 -9.04 -10.97 -12.72
N MET A 491 -8.51 -11.86 -11.87
CA MET A 491 -8.52 -13.30 -12.13
C MET A 491 -9.93 -13.86 -12.09
N GLU A 492 -10.76 -13.46 -11.12
CA GLU A 492 -12.15 -13.86 -10.97
C GLU A 492 -13.02 -13.37 -12.13
N GLU A 493 -12.90 -12.11 -12.55
CA GLU A 493 -13.66 -11.56 -13.69
C GLU A 493 -13.44 -12.37 -14.98
N SER A 494 -12.24 -12.94 -15.14
CA SER A 494 -11.89 -13.78 -16.29
C SER A 494 -12.52 -15.17 -16.27
N VAL A 495 -13.02 -15.63 -15.11
CA VAL A 495 -13.53 -17.01 -14.90
C VAL A 495 -14.92 -17.09 -14.25
N ASP A 496 -15.50 -15.98 -13.75
CA ASP A 496 -16.78 -15.92 -13.04
C ASP A 496 -17.91 -16.55 -13.84
N SER A 497 -18.10 -16.15 -15.10
CA SER A 497 -19.25 -16.57 -15.90
C SER A 497 -19.32 -18.11 -16.09
N PRO A 498 -18.23 -18.82 -16.45
CA PRO A 498 -18.20 -20.28 -16.44
C PRO A 498 -18.49 -20.93 -15.08
N PHE A 499 -17.87 -20.45 -14.00
CA PHE A 499 -18.03 -21.04 -12.66
C PHE A 499 -19.42 -20.79 -12.08
N ARG A 500 -19.96 -19.58 -12.23
CA ARG A 500 -21.32 -19.22 -11.80
C ARG A 500 -22.38 -20.02 -12.55
N LYS A 501 -22.22 -20.22 -13.88
CA LYS A 501 -23.12 -21.09 -14.66
C LYS A 501 -23.06 -22.54 -14.20
N LEU A 502 -21.87 -23.05 -13.86
CA LEU A 502 -21.69 -24.39 -13.29
C LEU A 502 -22.36 -24.50 -11.91
N ALA A 503 -22.09 -23.57 -11.00
CA ALA A 503 -22.68 -23.55 -9.66
C ALA A 503 -24.21 -23.45 -9.74
N GLN A 504 -24.76 -22.51 -10.52
CA GLN A 504 -26.20 -22.38 -10.75
C GLN A 504 -26.81 -23.62 -11.45
N GLY A 505 -26.06 -24.27 -12.33
CA GLY A 505 -26.44 -25.55 -12.93
C GLY A 505 -26.55 -26.66 -11.88
N LEU A 506 -25.53 -26.81 -11.03
CA LEU A 506 -25.50 -27.77 -9.93
C LEU A 506 -26.60 -27.48 -8.90
N THR A 507 -26.81 -26.22 -8.51
CA THR A 507 -27.90 -25.82 -7.62
C THR A 507 -29.27 -26.19 -8.21
N ARG A 508 -29.48 -26.01 -9.52
CA ARG A 508 -30.74 -26.43 -10.18
C ARG A 508 -30.92 -27.95 -10.20
N VAL A 509 -29.84 -28.72 -10.38
CA VAL A 509 -29.90 -30.18 -10.31
C VAL A 509 -30.21 -30.63 -8.89
N VAL A 510 -29.51 -30.10 -7.89
CA VAL A 510 -29.75 -30.40 -6.47
C VAL A 510 -31.17 -30.00 -6.06
N ALA A 511 -31.67 -28.83 -6.49
CA ALA A 511 -33.03 -28.38 -6.21
C ALA A 511 -34.08 -29.31 -6.84
N ARG A 512 -33.90 -29.71 -8.11
CA ARG A 512 -34.81 -30.66 -8.78
C ARG A 512 -34.80 -32.04 -8.13
N VAL A 513 -33.65 -32.51 -7.68
CA VAL A 513 -33.55 -33.77 -6.92
C VAL A 513 -34.24 -33.62 -5.56
N GLY A 514 -34.06 -32.49 -4.87
CA GLY A 514 -34.75 -32.15 -3.64
C GLY A 514 -36.28 -32.13 -3.79
N ASP A 515 -36.78 -31.48 -4.84
CA ASP A 515 -38.22 -31.40 -5.12
C ASP A 515 -38.80 -32.75 -5.58
N TRP A 516 -38.04 -33.52 -6.37
CA TRP A 516 -38.40 -34.89 -6.72
C TRP A 516 -38.49 -35.79 -5.47
N MET A 517 -37.55 -35.64 -4.53
CA MET A 517 -37.56 -36.40 -3.29
C MET A 517 -38.75 -36.06 -2.38
N LYS A 518 -39.08 -34.76 -2.29
CA LYS A 518 -40.28 -34.29 -1.56
C LYS A 518 -41.58 -34.79 -2.17
N THR A 519 -41.64 -34.91 -3.50
CA THR A 519 -42.84 -35.37 -4.22
C THR A 519 -42.95 -36.89 -4.26
N HIS A 520 -41.86 -37.64 -4.05
CA HIS A 520 -41.85 -39.10 -4.04
C HIS A 520 -41.22 -39.66 -2.75
N PRO A 521 -41.84 -39.42 -1.57
CA PRO A 521 -41.26 -39.77 -0.27
C PRO A 521 -41.00 -41.27 -0.10
N ASN A 522 -41.87 -42.13 -0.64
CA ASN A 522 -41.74 -43.58 -0.54
C ASN A 522 -40.57 -44.14 -1.38
N LEU A 523 -40.32 -43.57 -2.57
CA LEU A 523 -39.17 -43.90 -3.43
C LEU A 523 -37.87 -43.30 -2.91
N THR A 524 -37.93 -42.14 -2.29
CA THR A 524 -36.80 -41.47 -1.64
C THR A 524 -36.29 -42.28 -0.46
N TYR A 525 -37.20 -42.80 0.37
CA TYR A 525 -36.85 -43.71 1.46
C TYR A 525 -36.20 -44.99 0.92
N ALA A 526 -36.75 -45.58 -0.15
CA ALA A 526 -36.18 -46.78 -0.80
C ALA A 526 -34.79 -46.53 -1.42
N LEU A 527 -34.55 -45.35 -2.00
CA LEU A 527 -33.25 -44.94 -2.58
C LEU A 527 -32.25 -44.38 -1.56
N MET A 528 -32.67 -43.98 -0.36
CA MET A 528 -31.76 -43.68 0.74
C MET A 528 -31.25 -44.96 1.41
N VAL A 529 -32.11 -45.98 1.49
CA VAL A 529 -31.74 -47.32 1.99
C VAL A 529 -30.91 -48.10 0.95
N GLY A 530 -31.18 -47.91 -0.35
CA GLY A 530 -30.35 -48.43 -1.45
C GLY A 530 -29.35 -47.38 -1.98
N THR A 531 -28.07 -47.52 -1.67
CA THR A 531 -26.92 -46.58 -1.82
C THR A 531 -26.66 -45.89 -3.19
N LEU A 532 -27.56 -45.97 -4.17
CA LEU A 532 -27.32 -45.70 -5.59
C LEU A 532 -27.36 -44.21 -6.01
N VAL A 533 -28.04 -43.33 -5.26
CA VAL A 533 -28.21 -41.90 -5.65
C VAL A 533 -26.97 -41.04 -5.33
N ILE A 534 -26.21 -41.39 -4.28
CA ILE A 534 -25.01 -40.65 -3.87
C ILE A 534 -23.84 -40.90 -4.85
N VAL A 535 -23.72 -42.10 -5.38
CA VAL A 535 -22.61 -42.52 -6.27
C VAL A 535 -22.66 -41.84 -7.64
N THR A 536 -23.84 -41.61 -8.20
CA THR A 536 -24.03 -41.03 -9.54
C THR A 536 -23.83 -39.52 -9.57
N LEU A 537 -24.25 -38.79 -8.54
CA LEU A 537 -23.99 -37.34 -8.39
C LEU A 537 -22.51 -37.03 -8.10
N VAL A 538 -21.83 -37.87 -7.32
CA VAL A 538 -20.39 -37.74 -7.03
C VAL A 538 -19.54 -38.07 -8.26
N GLY A 539 -19.93 -39.07 -9.06
CA GLY A 539 -19.25 -39.44 -10.30
C GLY A 539 -19.26 -38.34 -11.37
N ALA A 540 -20.39 -37.65 -11.55
CA ALA A 540 -20.51 -36.55 -12.52
C ALA A 540 -19.69 -35.30 -12.12
N LEU A 541 -19.64 -34.99 -10.83
CA LEU A 541 -18.80 -33.91 -10.28
C LEU A 541 -17.29 -34.24 -10.35
N GLY A 542 -16.92 -35.50 -10.09
CA GLY A 542 -15.55 -35.99 -10.22
C GLY A 542 -15.03 -35.97 -11.66
N ALA A 543 -15.86 -36.34 -12.63
CA ALA A 543 -15.50 -36.31 -14.05
C ALA A 543 -15.27 -34.88 -14.59
N LEU A 544 -16.05 -33.91 -14.12
CA LEU A 544 -15.88 -32.48 -14.48
C LEU A 544 -14.64 -31.86 -13.82
N ALA A 545 -14.31 -32.25 -12.58
CA ALA A 545 -13.07 -31.84 -11.91
C ALA A 545 -11.82 -32.45 -12.56
N LEU A 546 -11.90 -33.70 -13.04
CA LEU A 546 -10.84 -34.36 -13.83
C LEU A 546 -10.65 -33.68 -15.19
N ALA A 547 -11.73 -33.25 -15.85
CA ALA A 547 -11.66 -32.47 -17.09
C ALA A 547 -11.00 -31.09 -16.88
N ALA A 548 -11.32 -30.39 -15.79
CA ALA A 548 -10.66 -29.13 -15.42
C ALA A 548 -9.16 -29.33 -15.09
N ALA A 549 -8.82 -30.38 -14.33
CA ALA A 549 -7.43 -30.74 -14.02
C ALA A 549 -6.62 -31.17 -15.27
N ALA A 550 -7.28 -31.80 -16.23
CA ALA A 550 -6.70 -32.20 -17.51
C ALA A 550 -6.39 -31.00 -18.43
N VAL A 551 -6.99 -29.83 -18.19
CA VAL A 551 -6.80 -28.60 -18.99
C VAL A 551 -5.79 -27.64 -18.34
N ILE A 552 -5.74 -27.57 -17.00
CA ILE A 552 -4.85 -26.66 -16.27
C ILE A 552 -3.37 -26.99 -16.46
N VAL A 553 -3.01 -28.28 -16.49
CA VAL A 553 -1.60 -28.71 -16.63
C VAL A 553 -1.07 -28.50 -18.06
N PRO A 554 -1.79 -28.85 -19.14
CA PRO A 554 -1.37 -28.53 -20.50
C PRO A 554 -1.30 -27.03 -20.75
N LEU A 555 -2.19 -26.20 -20.18
CA LEU A 555 -2.13 -24.74 -20.34
C LEU A 555 -0.98 -24.11 -19.55
N ALA A 556 -0.69 -24.55 -18.32
CA ALA A 556 0.46 -24.09 -17.55
C ALA A 556 1.79 -24.59 -18.15
N ALA A 557 1.82 -25.83 -18.65
CA ALA A 557 2.95 -26.37 -19.38
C ALA A 557 3.13 -25.66 -20.72
N MET A 558 2.06 -25.34 -21.44
CA MET A 558 2.09 -24.56 -22.69
C MET A 558 2.54 -23.13 -22.45
N LYS A 559 2.07 -22.44 -21.40
CA LYS A 559 2.57 -21.10 -21.01
C LYS A 559 4.04 -21.14 -20.58
N LEU A 560 4.46 -22.14 -19.81
CA LEU A 560 5.86 -22.32 -19.43
C LEU A 560 6.72 -22.66 -20.66
N SER A 561 6.21 -23.48 -21.58
CA SER A 561 6.92 -23.86 -22.81
C SER A 561 6.99 -22.67 -23.77
N LEU A 562 5.91 -21.89 -23.93
CA LEU A 562 5.88 -20.64 -24.68
C LEU A 562 6.84 -19.63 -24.07
N PHE A 563 6.83 -19.41 -22.76
CA PHE A 563 7.78 -18.53 -22.06
C PHE A 563 9.26 -18.95 -22.26
N MET A 564 9.53 -20.26 -22.25
CA MET A 564 10.86 -20.81 -22.51
C MET A 564 11.24 -20.74 -24.01
N LEU A 565 10.26 -20.74 -24.93
CA LEU A 565 10.46 -20.63 -26.38
C LEU A 565 10.53 -19.17 -26.87
N THR A 566 9.86 -18.23 -26.21
CA THR A 566 9.83 -16.80 -26.57
C THR A 566 10.89 -15.97 -25.86
N GLY A 567 11.74 -16.59 -25.02
CA GLY A 567 12.92 -15.94 -24.45
C GLY A 567 12.64 -14.92 -23.35
N GLY A 568 11.44 -14.90 -22.75
CA GLY A 568 11.11 -14.05 -21.61
C GLY A 568 11.29 -12.55 -21.88
N ALA A 569 10.63 -12.05 -22.93
CA ALA A 569 10.38 -10.61 -23.11
C ALA A 569 9.10 -10.20 -22.39
#